data_AF-A0A521YJP8-F1
#
_entry.id   AF-A0A521YJP8-F1
#
_cell.length_a   1.000
_cell.length_b   1.000
_cell.length_c   1.000
_cell.angle_alpha   90.00
_cell.angle_beta   90.00
_cell.angle_gamma   90.00
#
_symmetry.space_group_name_H-M   'P 1'
#
loop_
_entity.id
_entity.type
_entity.pdbx_description
1 polymer ?
#
loop_
_entity_poly.entity_id
_entity_poly.type
_entity_poly.pdbx_seq_one_letter_code
_entity_poly.pdbx_strand_id
1 'polypeptide(L)'
;LTGAPDPVVGFIFDRMEKYTTVPQLLDVPVVKDVIAQNRLGQRRPGAPAYIYEGTVDEVMPIADVDALVAQYCGQGVKVQYNRVFSDHILLAVTGWSKAFSYLQDRLSDTPKAVPSNCK
;
A
#
# COMPACT_ATOMS: atom_id res chain seq x y z
N LEU A 1 5.17 1.78 17.62
CA LEU A 1 3.72 1.56 17.51
C LEU A 1 3.15 1.58 18.93
N THR A 2 2.87 2.76 19.46
CA THR A 2 2.54 2.96 20.88
C THR A 2 1.06 3.25 21.05
N GLY A 3 0.35 2.39 21.79
CA GLY A 3 -0.87 2.72 22.53
C GLY A 3 -2.22 2.50 21.85
N ALA A 4 -2.30 2.51 20.51
CA ALA A 4 -3.51 2.10 19.81
C ALA A 4 -3.49 0.58 19.55
N PRO A 5 -4.57 -0.16 19.83
CA PRO A 5 -4.64 -1.56 19.45
C PRO A 5 -4.46 -1.70 17.94
N ASP A 6 -3.69 -2.69 17.52
CA ASP A 6 -3.56 -3.05 16.11
C ASP A 6 -4.96 -3.30 15.53
N PRO A 7 -5.35 -2.62 14.43
CA PRO A 7 -6.72 -2.70 13.94
C PRO A 7 -7.06 -4.07 13.34
N VAL A 8 -6.06 -4.83 12.87
CA VAL A 8 -6.25 -6.15 12.25
C VAL A 8 -6.66 -7.18 13.30
N VAL A 9 -6.01 -7.19 14.46
CA VAL A 9 -6.32 -8.13 15.54
C VAL A 9 -7.36 -7.58 16.51
N GLY A 10 -7.31 -6.30 16.84
CA GLY A 10 -8.11 -5.68 17.89
C GLY A 10 -9.60 -5.52 17.56
N PHE A 11 -9.96 -5.53 16.27
CA PHE A 11 -11.33 -5.31 15.79
C PHE A 11 -11.75 -6.35 14.74
N ILE A 12 -11.18 -7.55 14.80
CA ILE A 12 -11.52 -8.62 13.87
C ILE A 12 -13.04 -8.90 13.90
N PHE A 13 -13.66 -8.92 12.72
CA PHE A 13 -15.11 -9.10 12.51
C PHE A 13 -16.04 -8.02 13.09
N ASP A 14 -15.50 -6.96 13.70
CA ASP A 14 -16.31 -5.83 14.17
C ASP A 14 -16.71 -4.91 13.00
N ARG A 15 -17.79 -4.15 13.20
CA ARG A 15 -18.27 -3.13 12.25
C ARG A 15 -17.96 -1.75 12.81
N MET A 16 -17.49 -0.83 11.95
CA MET A 16 -17.20 0.56 12.35
C MET A 16 -18.41 1.25 13.00
N GLU A 17 -19.64 0.92 12.55
CA GLU A 17 -20.91 1.46 13.08
C GLU A 17 -21.07 1.29 14.60
N LYS A 18 -20.45 0.25 15.19
CA LYS A 18 -20.45 0.01 16.65
C LYS A 18 -19.71 1.09 17.44
N TYR A 19 -18.82 1.84 16.79
CA TYR A 19 -17.92 2.80 17.39
C TYR A 19 -18.18 4.25 16.94
N THR A 20 -19.26 4.47 16.17
CA THR A 20 -19.63 5.78 15.64
C THR A 20 -21.02 6.20 16.09
N THR A 21 -21.24 7.51 16.17
CA THR A 21 -22.57 8.08 16.46
C THR A 21 -23.42 8.29 15.20
N VAL A 22 -22.86 8.00 14.02
CA VAL A 22 -23.52 8.05 12.71
C VAL A 22 -23.63 6.63 12.12
N PRO A 23 -24.74 6.28 11.45
CA PRO A 23 -24.94 4.93 10.92
C PRO A 23 -24.13 4.65 9.65
N GLN A 24 -23.72 5.66 8.88
CA GLN A 24 -22.92 5.50 7.66
C GLN A 24 -21.71 6.43 7.69
N LEU A 25 -20.67 6.05 8.43
CA LEU A 25 -19.46 6.87 8.62
C LEU A 25 -18.83 7.29 7.28
N LEU A 26 -18.75 6.36 6.33
CA LEU A 26 -18.15 6.60 5.01
C LEU A 26 -18.97 7.54 4.12
N ASP A 27 -20.22 7.85 4.50
CA ASP A 27 -21.06 8.81 3.80
C ASP A 27 -20.95 10.25 4.30
N VAL A 28 -20.36 10.44 5.48
CA VAL A 28 -20.17 11.77 6.07
C VAL A 28 -19.27 12.63 5.17
N PRO A 29 -19.68 13.84 4.75
CA PRO A 29 -18.93 14.65 3.79
C PRO A 29 -17.47 14.87 4.16
N VAL A 30 -17.18 15.27 5.40
CA VAL A 30 -15.78 15.48 5.84
C VAL A 30 -14.96 14.19 5.82
N VAL A 31 -15.57 13.03 6.08
CA VAL A 31 -14.87 11.73 6.01
C VAL A 31 -14.56 11.37 4.56
N LYS A 32 -15.52 11.55 3.64
CA LYS A 32 -15.30 11.37 2.20
C LYS A 32 -14.17 12.25 1.69
N ASP A 33 -14.17 13.52 2.08
CA ASP A 33 -13.15 14.48 1.66
C ASP A 33 -11.75 14.08 2.16
N VAL A 34 -11.64 13.63 3.42
CA VAL A 34 -10.37 13.17 3.99
C VAL A 34 -9.90 11.86 3.32
N ILE A 35 -10.79 10.89 3.08
CA ILE A 35 -10.45 9.66 2.35
C ILE A 35 -9.96 10.01 0.94
N ALA A 36 -10.66 10.91 0.25
CA ALA A 36 -10.25 11.38 -1.06
C ALA A 36 -8.85 12.00 -0.99
N GLN A 37 -8.56 12.90 -0.06
CA GLN A 37 -7.24 13.53 0.08
C GLN A 37 -6.10 12.52 0.37
N ASN A 38 -6.39 11.44 1.09
CA ASN A 38 -5.41 10.40 1.44
C ASN A 38 -5.27 9.31 0.37
N ARG A 39 -6.10 9.31 -0.68
CA ARG A 39 -6.04 8.29 -1.72
C ARG A 39 -4.75 8.43 -2.54
N LEU A 40 -3.96 7.34 -2.60
CA LEU A 40 -2.76 7.26 -3.43
C LEU A 40 -3.09 7.39 -4.93
N GLY A 41 -2.08 7.67 -5.75
CA GLY A 41 -2.23 7.82 -7.20
C GLY A 41 -2.54 9.25 -7.68
N GLN A 42 -3.07 10.10 -6.81
CA GLN A 42 -3.42 11.49 -7.16
C GLN A 42 -2.21 12.37 -7.50
N ARG A 43 -1.04 12.01 -6.99
CA ARG A 43 0.22 12.69 -7.26
C ARG A 43 1.24 11.68 -7.75
N ARG A 44 2.02 12.08 -8.74
CA ARG A 44 3.15 11.31 -9.25
C ARG A 44 4.28 11.30 -8.21
N PRO A 45 4.76 10.13 -7.75
CA PRO A 45 6.00 10.03 -6.99
C PRO A 45 7.18 10.69 -7.73
N GLY A 46 7.96 11.50 -7.02
CA GLY A 46 9.22 12.07 -7.52
C GLY A 46 10.40 11.07 -7.53
N ALA A 47 10.20 9.90 -6.94
CA ALA A 47 11.19 8.83 -6.80
C ALA A 47 10.64 7.52 -7.40
N PRO A 48 11.51 6.58 -7.79
CA PRO A 48 11.07 5.27 -8.26
C PRO A 48 10.56 4.40 -7.11
N ALA A 49 9.62 3.50 -7.39
CA ALA A 49 8.93 2.70 -6.38
C ALA A 49 9.25 1.20 -6.48
N TYR A 50 9.40 0.55 -5.33
CA TYR A 50 9.35 -0.90 -5.21
C TYR A 50 8.09 -1.26 -4.44
N ILE A 51 7.21 -2.04 -5.07
CA ILE A 51 5.93 -2.46 -4.50
C ILE A 51 5.91 -3.99 -4.53
N TYR A 52 5.47 -4.60 -3.43
CA TYR A 52 5.24 -6.04 -3.35
C TYR A 52 3.90 -6.28 -2.68
N GLU A 53 3.13 -7.23 -3.20
CA GLU A 53 1.75 -7.47 -2.79
C GLU A 53 1.39 -8.95 -2.84
N GLY A 54 0.58 -9.40 -1.88
CA GLY A 54 0.08 -10.77 -1.80
C GLY A 54 -1.04 -10.98 -2.83
N THR A 55 -0.96 -12.04 -3.64
CA THR A 55 -2.04 -12.33 -4.61
C THR A 55 -3.29 -12.90 -3.98
N VAL A 56 -3.21 -13.33 -2.72
CA VAL A 56 -4.33 -13.84 -1.92
C VAL A 56 -4.47 -13.05 -0.61
N ASP A 57 -4.05 -11.77 -0.63
CA ASP A 57 -4.16 -10.87 0.51
C ASP A 57 -5.63 -10.65 0.90
N GLU A 58 -5.93 -10.93 2.16
CA GLU A 58 -7.24 -10.93 2.77
C GLU A 58 -7.62 -9.59 3.41
N VAL A 59 -6.65 -8.68 3.55
CA VAL A 59 -6.82 -7.36 4.18
C VAL A 59 -6.81 -6.26 3.12
N MET A 60 -5.86 -6.31 2.20
CA MET A 60 -5.65 -5.33 1.14
C MET A 60 -6.09 -5.91 -0.22
N PRO A 61 -7.12 -5.34 -0.86
CA PRO A 61 -7.54 -5.80 -2.18
C PRO A 61 -6.44 -5.57 -3.22
N ILE A 62 -5.88 -6.66 -3.77
CA ILE A 62 -4.82 -6.57 -4.80
C ILE A 62 -5.25 -5.75 -6.02
N ALA A 63 -6.53 -5.71 -6.38
CA ALA A 63 -7.03 -4.92 -7.50
C ALA A 63 -6.76 -3.42 -7.34
N ASP A 64 -6.82 -2.90 -6.11
CA ASP A 64 -6.52 -1.49 -5.81
C ASP A 64 -5.02 -1.20 -5.96
N VAL A 65 -4.17 -2.16 -5.59
CA VAL A 65 -2.71 -2.06 -5.76
C VAL A 65 -2.32 -2.18 -7.24
N ASP A 66 -2.91 -3.12 -7.98
CA ASP A 66 -2.74 -3.27 -9.44
C ASP A 66 -3.10 -1.95 -10.15
N ALA A 67 -4.22 -1.32 -9.77
CA ALA A 67 -4.65 -0.04 -10.33
C ALA A 67 -3.69 1.11 -9.99
N LEU A 68 -3.18 1.17 -8.75
CA LEU A 68 -2.20 2.17 -8.34
C LEU A 68 -0.89 2.03 -9.12
N VAL A 69 -0.38 0.79 -9.29
CA VAL A 69 0.82 0.50 -10.06
C VAL A 69 0.63 0.92 -11.52
N ALA A 70 -0.50 0.57 -12.13
CA ALA A 70 -0.81 0.97 -13.50
C ALA A 70 -0.84 2.51 -13.65
N GLN A 71 -1.45 3.21 -12.69
CA GLN A 71 -1.49 4.67 -12.68
C GLN A 71 -0.09 5.29 -12.58
N TYR A 72 0.78 4.79 -11.68
CA TYR A 72 2.15 5.28 -11.56
C TYR A 72 2.99 4.98 -12.80
N CYS A 73 2.86 3.78 -13.38
CA CYS A 73 3.52 3.45 -14.64
C CYS A 73 3.07 4.37 -15.78
N GLY A 74 1.76 4.63 -15.91
CA GLY A 74 1.22 5.56 -16.91
C GLY A 74 1.67 7.02 -16.73
N GLN A 75 2.10 7.39 -15.52
CA GLN A 75 2.70 8.70 -15.22
C GLN A 75 4.23 8.72 -15.44
N GLY A 76 4.83 7.63 -15.92
CA GLY A 76 6.27 7.52 -16.16
C GLY A 76 7.12 7.31 -14.90
N VAL A 77 6.50 6.86 -13.81
CA VAL A 77 7.25 6.42 -12.61
C VAL A 77 7.87 5.07 -12.91
N LYS A 78 9.17 4.91 -12.59
CA LYS A 78 9.79 3.59 -12.62
C LYS A 78 9.29 2.79 -11.42
N VAL A 79 8.47 1.79 -11.68
CA VAL A 79 7.94 0.87 -10.66
C VAL A 79 8.50 -0.51 -10.89
N GLN A 80 9.04 -1.11 -9.84
CA GLN A 80 9.29 -2.55 -9.74
C GLN A 80 8.19 -3.16 -8.89
N TYR A 81 7.22 -3.83 -9.52
CA TYR A 81 6.08 -4.44 -8.84
C TYR A 81 6.18 -5.96 -8.81
N ASN A 82 6.10 -6.54 -7.61
CA ASN A 82 6.25 -7.98 -7.40
C ASN A 82 4.99 -8.55 -6.74
N ARG A 83 4.24 -9.33 -7.51
CA ARG A 83 3.11 -10.10 -7.01
C ARG A 83 3.63 -11.42 -6.45
N VAL A 84 3.29 -11.72 -5.19
CA VAL A 84 3.77 -12.92 -4.47
C VAL A 84 2.56 -13.74 -4.03
N PHE A 85 2.60 -15.05 -4.25
CA PHE A 85 1.54 -15.93 -3.72
C PHE A 85 1.70 -16.05 -2.20
N SER A 86 0.98 -15.20 -1.46
CA SER A 86 1.01 -15.10 0.00
C SER A 86 -0.22 -14.32 0.49
N ASP A 87 -0.61 -14.57 1.74
CA ASP A 87 -1.52 -13.74 2.54
C ASP A 87 -0.81 -12.47 3.06
N HIS A 88 -1.59 -11.60 3.71
CA HIS A 88 -1.14 -10.28 4.19
C HIS A 88 0.02 -10.38 5.20
N ILE A 89 -0.16 -11.17 6.25
CA ILE A 89 0.76 -11.22 7.39
C ILE A 89 2.04 -11.97 7.05
N LEU A 90 1.93 -13.10 6.34
CA LEU A 90 3.08 -13.87 5.90
C LEU A 90 3.96 -13.03 4.96
N LEU A 91 3.37 -12.24 4.06
CA LEU A 91 4.14 -11.39 3.16
C LEU A 91 4.77 -10.21 3.90
N ALA A 92 4.09 -9.63 4.89
CA ALA A 92 4.68 -8.57 5.72
C ALA A 92 5.98 -9.05 6.41
N VAL A 93 6.00 -10.30 6.91
CA VAL A 93 7.16 -10.88 7.59
C VAL A 93 8.27 -11.33 6.62
N THR A 94 7.92 -11.81 5.43
CA THR A 94 8.89 -12.43 4.50
C THR A 94 9.36 -11.51 3.37
N GLY A 95 8.53 -10.55 2.96
CA GLY A 95 8.75 -9.70 1.78
C GLY A 95 9.67 -8.50 1.98
N TRP A 96 9.90 -8.07 3.24
CA TRP A 96 10.58 -6.81 3.54
C TRP A 96 12.05 -6.78 3.10
N SER A 97 12.75 -7.91 3.10
CA SER A 97 14.20 -7.97 2.83
C SER A 97 14.57 -7.41 1.46
N LYS A 98 13.80 -7.74 0.41
CA LYS A 98 14.01 -7.22 -0.95
C LYS A 98 13.68 -5.73 -1.06
N ALA A 99 12.65 -5.27 -0.36
CA ALA A 99 12.33 -3.84 -0.31
C ALA A 99 13.45 -3.05 0.38
N PHE A 100 14.03 -3.61 1.45
CA PHE A 100 15.19 -3.02 2.12
C PHE A 100 16.42 -2.96 1.23
N SER A 101 16.76 -4.06 0.52
CA SER A 101 17.84 -4.03 -0.47
C SER A 101 17.60 -3.03 -1.60
N TYR A 102 16.36 -2.89 -2.06
CA TYR A 102 16.00 -1.87 -3.05
C TYR A 102 16.29 -0.45 -2.54
N LEU A 103 15.98 -0.16 -1.28
CA LEU A 103 16.31 1.12 -0.65
C LEU A 103 17.82 1.33 -0.54
N GLN A 104 18.57 0.33 -0.06
CA GLN A 104 20.03 0.38 0.04
C GLN A 104 20.67 0.72 -1.31
N ASP A 105 20.20 0.13 -2.40
CA ASP A 105 20.70 0.38 -3.75
C ASP A 105 20.40 1.79 -4.29
N ARG A 106 19.39 2.51 -3.75
CA ARG A 106 19.08 3.89 -4.14
C ARG A 106 19.76 4.92 -3.26
N LEU A 107 20.10 4.55 -2.03
CA LEU A 107 20.68 5.42 -1.00
C LEU A 107 22.19 5.21 -0.84
N SER A 108 22.81 4.28 -1.58
CA SER A 108 24.26 4.11 -1.60
C SER A 108 24.98 5.26 -2.29
N ASP A 109 26.25 5.49 -1.96
CA ASP A 109 27.10 6.50 -2.62
C ASP A 109 27.26 6.26 -4.13
N THR A 110 27.08 5.01 -4.55
CA THR A 110 27.02 4.59 -5.96
C THR A 110 25.68 3.90 -6.22
N PRO A 111 24.61 4.67 -6.53
CA PRO A 111 23.28 4.09 -6.72
C PRO A 111 23.25 3.13 -7.91
N LYS A 112 22.65 1.94 -7.72
CA LYS A 112 22.46 1.00 -8.83
C LYS A 112 21.34 1.45 -9.76
N ALA A 113 21.34 0.93 -10.98
CA ALA A 113 20.26 1.13 -11.95
C ALA A 113 18.89 0.82 -11.33
N VAL A 114 17.90 1.67 -11.62
CA VAL A 114 16.53 1.54 -11.11
C VAL A 114 15.80 0.47 -11.93
N PRO A 115 15.44 -0.69 -11.34
CA PRO A 115 14.65 -1.70 -12.04
C PRO A 115 13.22 -1.19 -12.27
N SER A 116 12.60 -1.63 -13.35
CA SER A 116 11.18 -1.42 -13.58
C SER A 116 10.61 -2.50 -14.48
N ASN A 117 9.39 -2.92 -14.17
CA ASN A 117 8.58 -3.84 -14.97
C ASN A 117 7.22 -3.23 -15.35
N CYS A 118 7.14 -1.90 -15.38
CA CYS A 118 6.02 -1.20 -16.01
C CYS A 118 5.87 -1.68 -17.47
N LYS A 119 4.62 -1.91 -17.88
CA LYS A 119 4.24 -2.29 -19.24
C LYS A 119 3.72 -1.09 -20.01
#